data_AF-A0A9E3DQW5-F1
#
_entry.id   AF-A0A9E3DQW5-F1
#
_cell.length_a   1.000
_cell.length_b   1.000
_cell.length_c   1.000
_cell.angle_alpha   90.00
_cell.angle_beta   90.00
_cell.angle_gamma   90.00
#
_symmetry.space_group_name_H-M   'P 1'
#
loop_
_entity.id
_entity.type
_entity.pdbx_description
1 polymer ?
#
loop_
_entity_poly.entity_id
_entity_poly.type
_entity_poly.pdbx_seq_one_letter_code
_entity_poly.pdbx_strand_id
1 'polypeptide(L)'
;MDTTASRRPPGEPARPRRRPPEILTEQEAIALIRACSARASSGIRNRALIAVLWRCGLRIAEALALELRDLDLEASTIRVRHGKGDKSRTVGVDHQTAALLARWLDHRRGLWPGARAPVFCTLHGGRVDASYVRHLLPRLARRAGIDRRVHAHGLRHTYAAELARERAPINVIRDALGHTSLAVTDRYLRDVAPMHVIETMRARRWEGA
;
A
#
# COMPACT_ATOMS: atom_id res chain seq x y z
N MET A 1 16.31 -53.54 14.16
CA MET A 1 16.04 -52.26 14.84
C MET A 1 16.08 -51.18 13.78
N ASP A 2 14.89 -50.75 13.40
CA ASP A 2 14.59 -49.77 12.35
C ASP A 2 15.10 -48.37 12.70
N THR A 3 15.70 -47.68 11.73
CA THR A 3 15.57 -46.22 11.61
C THR A 3 15.62 -45.85 10.14
N THR A 4 14.44 -45.83 9.52
CA THR A 4 14.21 -45.43 8.13
C THR A 4 14.47 -43.93 7.99
N ALA A 5 15.68 -43.57 7.56
CA ALA A 5 15.96 -42.23 7.04
C ALA A 5 15.16 -42.05 5.74
N SER A 6 14.08 -41.26 5.81
CA SER A 6 13.28 -40.89 4.65
C SER A 6 14.13 -40.09 3.66
N ARG A 7 14.71 -40.80 2.69
CA ARG A 7 15.38 -40.20 1.53
C ARG A 7 14.32 -39.57 0.64
N ARG A 8 14.44 -38.25 0.44
CA ARG A 8 13.63 -37.49 -0.52
C ARG A 8 13.74 -38.11 -1.91
N PRO A 9 12.64 -38.37 -2.63
CA PRO A 9 12.69 -38.88 -3.99
C PRO A 9 13.33 -37.84 -4.95
N PRO A 10 14.19 -38.26 -5.89
CA PRO A 10 14.80 -37.36 -6.86
C PRO A 10 13.77 -36.98 -7.93
N GLY A 11 13.54 -35.68 -8.13
CA GLY A 11 12.71 -35.16 -9.24
C GLY A 11 11.64 -34.15 -8.86
N GLU A 12 11.42 -33.84 -7.58
CA GLU A 12 10.47 -32.79 -7.20
C GLU A 12 11.13 -31.41 -7.46
N PRO A 13 10.57 -30.55 -8.35
CA PRO A 13 11.13 -29.23 -8.57
C PRO A 13 11.10 -28.47 -7.25
N ALA A 14 12.26 -27.98 -6.81
CA ALA A 14 12.36 -27.15 -5.62
C ALA A 14 11.34 -26.01 -5.77
N ARG A 15 10.32 -25.98 -4.89
CA ARG A 15 9.31 -24.91 -4.89
C ARG A 15 10.06 -23.59 -4.99
N PRO A 16 9.74 -22.71 -5.95
CA PRO A 16 10.47 -21.48 -6.14
C PRO A 16 10.52 -20.76 -4.80
N ARG A 17 11.74 -20.47 -4.32
CA ARG A 17 11.94 -19.71 -3.09
C ARG A 17 11.13 -18.43 -3.22
N ARG A 18 10.03 -18.33 -2.45
CA ARG A 18 9.21 -17.11 -2.43
C ARG A 18 10.14 -15.98 -2.03
N ARG A 19 10.36 -15.03 -2.94
CA ARG A 19 11.14 -13.84 -2.60
C ARG A 19 10.45 -13.15 -1.43
N PRO A 20 11.19 -12.72 -0.40
CA PRO A 20 10.60 -12.03 0.73
C PRO A 20 9.84 -10.79 0.21
N PRO A 21 8.70 -10.45 0.84
CA PRO A 21 7.91 -9.28 0.50
C PRO A 21 8.79 -8.02 0.52
N GLU A 22 8.68 -7.20 -0.54
CA GLU A 22 9.39 -5.93 -0.67
C GLU A 22 8.66 -4.87 0.18
N ILE A 23 8.94 -4.86 1.48
CA ILE A 23 8.40 -3.91 2.45
C ILE A 23 9.40 -2.78 2.66
N LEU A 24 8.91 -1.56 2.55
CA LEU A 24 9.67 -0.37 2.87
C LEU A 24 9.64 -0.10 4.37
N THR A 25 10.69 0.51 4.87
CA THR A 25 10.65 1.25 6.12
C THR A 25 9.84 2.53 5.94
N GLU A 26 9.33 3.09 7.04
CA GLU A 26 8.65 4.38 7.03
C GLU A 26 9.54 5.48 6.42
N GLN A 27 10.83 5.49 6.77
CA GLN A 27 11.81 6.44 6.23
C GLN A 27 11.98 6.31 4.71
N GLU A 28 12.04 5.08 4.17
CA GLU A 28 12.08 4.84 2.73
C GLU A 28 10.78 5.29 2.04
N ALA A 29 9.62 5.02 2.62
CA ALA A 29 8.34 5.45 2.07
C ALA A 29 8.22 7.00 2.04
N ILE A 30 8.67 7.67 3.11
CA ILE A 30 8.78 9.14 3.17
C ILE A 30 9.76 9.65 2.12
N ALA A 31 10.95 9.03 1.99
CA ALA A 31 11.95 9.40 1.00
C ALA A 31 11.41 9.26 -0.44
N LEU A 32 10.64 8.20 -0.71
CA LEU A 32 9.98 7.98 -2.00
C LEU A 32 8.97 9.10 -2.32
N ILE A 33 8.15 9.51 -1.35
CA ILE A 33 7.23 10.66 -1.52
C ILE A 33 8.02 11.95 -1.73
N ARG A 34 9.07 12.18 -0.94
CA ARG A 34 9.91 13.38 -1.01
C ARG A 34 10.68 13.49 -2.32
N ALA A 35 11.01 12.37 -2.95
CA ALA A 35 11.62 12.38 -4.27
C ALA A 35 10.74 13.13 -5.28
N CYS A 36 9.40 12.98 -5.24
CA CYS A 36 8.51 13.74 -6.11
C CYS A 36 8.66 15.26 -5.93
N SER A 37 8.68 16.00 -7.06
CA SER A 37 8.74 17.47 -7.03
C SER A 37 7.61 18.05 -6.19
N ALA A 38 7.95 19.00 -5.30
CA ALA A 38 6.98 19.71 -4.48
C ALA A 38 6.32 20.89 -5.20
N ARG A 39 6.83 21.25 -6.41
CA ARG A 39 6.39 22.43 -7.17
C ARG A 39 5.70 22.09 -8.48
N ALA A 40 6.17 21.06 -9.18
CA ALA A 40 5.56 20.67 -10.45
C ALA A 40 4.20 20.00 -10.21
N SER A 41 3.19 20.33 -11.04
CA SER A 41 1.83 19.78 -10.95
C SER A 41 1.80 18.25 -10.87
N SER A 42 2.60 17.58 -11.73
CA SER A 42 2.72 16.13 -11.73
C SER A 42 3.39 15.60 -10.47
N GLY A 43 4.34 16.35 -9.89
CA GLY A 43 4.99 16.02 -8.63
C GLY A 43 4.02 16.07 -7.46
N ILE A 44 3.23 17.15 -7.35
CA ILE A 44 2.21 17.33 -6.31
C ILE A 44 1.19 16.19 -6.36
N ARG A 45 0.66 15.88 -7.55
CA ARG A 45 -0.22 14.71 -7.77
C ARG A 45 0.43 13.42 -7.30
N ASN A 46 1.67 13.17 -7.70
CA ASN A 46 2.35 11.91 -7.43
C ASN A 46 2.63 11.73 -5.92
N ARG A 47 2.90 12.81 -5.18
CA ARG A 47 3.03 12.76 -3.71
C ARG A 47 1.75 12.27 -3.06
N ALA A 48 0.62 12.86 -3.43
CA ALA A 48 -0.69 12.47 -2.93
C ALA A 48 -1.06 11.03 -3.33
N LEU A 49 -0.80 10.64 -4.59
CA LEU A 49 -1.07 9.29 -5.07
C LEU A 49 -0.26 8.24 -4.32
N ILE A 50 1.05 8.46 -4.12
CA ILE A 50 1.92 7.53 -3.40
C ILE A 50 1.49 7.42 -1.93
N ALA A 51 1.15 8.55 -1.29
CA ALA A 51 0.63 8.56 0.07
C ALA A 51 -0.66 7.73 0.19
N VAL A 52 -1.62 7.88 -0.73
CA VAL A 52 -2.85 7.05 -0.73
C VAL A 52 -2.56 5.57 -0.96
N LEU A 53 -1.66 5.23 -1.89
CA LEU A 53 -1.29 3.83 -2.14
C LEU A 53 -0.66 3.16 -0.91
N TRP A 54 0.16 3.91 -0.19
CA TRP A 54 0.79 3.47 1.05
C TRP A 54 -0.20 3.55 2.21
N ARG A 55 -0.52 4.73 2.71
CA ARG A 55 -1.23 4.95 3.97
C ARG A 55 -2.72 4.59 3.97
N CYS A 56 -3.34 4.43 2.81
CA CYS A 56 -4.72 3.92 2.72
C CYS A 56 -4.76 2.47 2.16
N GLY A 57 -3.60 1.91 1.79
CA GLY A 57 -3.48 0.54 1.28
C GLY A 57 -4.25 0.27 -0.02
N LEU A 58 -4.61 1.26 -0.82
CA LEU A 58 -5.39 1.06 -2.05
C LEU A 58 -4.61 0.28 -3.11
N ARG A 59 -5.30 -0.53 -3.92
CA ARG A 59 -4.73 -1.04 -5.17
C ARG A 59 -4.57 0.10 -6.16
N ILE A 60 -3.60 -0.01 -7.07
CA ILE A 60 -3.37 1.01 -8.12
C ILE A 60 -4.63 1.33 -8.93
N ALA A 61 -5.39 0.32 -9.35
CA ALA A 61 -6.61 0.52 -10.11
C ALA A 61 -7.70 1.22 -9.28
N GLU A 62 -7.82 0.89 -7.99
CA GLU A 62 -8.75 1.54 -7.06
C GLU A 62 -8.39 3.03 -6.90
N ALA A 63 -7.11 3.33 -6.65
CA ALA A 63 -6.63 4.71 -6.47
C ALA A 63 -6.84 5.56 -7.73
N LEU A 64 -6.52 5.02 -8.92
CA LEU A 64 -6.68 5.74 -10.19
C LEU A 64 -8.15 5.89 -10.63
N ALA A 65 -9.07 5.15 -10.02
CA ALA A 65 -10.50 5.23 -10.28
C ALA A 65 -11.26 6.17 -9.33
N LEU A 66 -10.60 6.70 -8.29
CA LEU A 66 -11.24 7.62 -7.34
C LEU A 66 -11.79 8.86 -8.03
N GLU A 67 -13.00 9.26 -7.64
CA GLU A 67 -13.66 10.50 -8.05
C GLU A 67 -13.84 11.42 -6.83
N LEU A 68 -14.12 12.71 -7.03
CA LEU A 68 -14.20 13.66 -5.91
C LEU A 68 -15.24 13.26 -4.86
N ARG A 69 -16.38 12.68 -5.27
CA ARG A 69 -17.43 12.16 -4.37
C ARG A 69 -16.98 11.00 -3.48
N ASP A 70 -15.86 10.36 -3.82
CA ASP A 70 -15.32 9.26 -3.04
C ASP A 70 -14.48 9.77 -1.86
N LEU A 71 -14.18 11.07 -1.79
CA LEU A 71 -13.32 11.67 -0.77
C LEU A 71 -14.16 12.51 0.17
N ASP A 72 -14.02 12.23 1.47
CA ASP A 72 -14.52 13.08 2.54
C ASP A 72 -13.33 13.40 3.46
N LEU A 73 -12.66 14.52 3.19
CA LEU A 73 -11.46 14.91 3.93
C LEU A 73 -11.78 15.48 5.31
N GLU A 74 -13.03 15.94 5.54
CA GLU A 74 -13.48 16.38 6.86
C GLU A 74 -13.67 15.17 7.78
N ALA A 75 -14.32 14.12 7.28
CA ALA A 75 -14.42 12.84 7.98
C ALA A 75 -13.16 11.97 7.91
N SER A 76 -12.12 12.43 7.19
CA SER A 76 -10.86 11.68 6.97
C SER A 76 -11.09 10.29 6.36
N THR A 77 -11.93 10.18 5.33
CA THR A 77 -12.26 8.92 4.67
C THR A 77 -12.16 8.94 3.15
N ILE A 78 -11.90 7.75 2.58
CA ILE A 78 -12.02 7.46 1.15
C ILE A 78 -12.95 6.26 0.95
N ARG A 79 -13.96 6.42 0.10
CA ARG A 79 -14.85 5.34 -0.34
C ARG A 79 -14.28 4.66 -1.59
N VAL A 80 -13.83 3.43 -1.46
CA VAL A 80 -13.43 2.58 -2.59
C VAL A 80 -14.66 1.85 -3.13
N ARG A 81 -15.13 2.23 -4.33
CA ARG A 81 -16.35 1.70 -4.94
C ARG A 81 -16.21 0.27 -5.46
N HIS A 82 -15.19 0.02 -6.29
CA HIS A 82 -15.00 -1.27 -6.95
C HIS A 82 -13.87 -2.07 -6.30
N GLY A 83 -14.20 -2.80 -5.24
CA GLY A 83 -13.30 -3.79 -4.63
C GLY A 83 -13.35 -5.15 -5.34
N LYS A 84 -12.63 -6.15 -4.80
CA LYS A 84 -12.76 -7.54 -5.25
C LYS A 84 -14.19 -8.04 -4.94
N GLY A 85 -14.91 -8.47 -5.98
CA GLY A 85 -16.32 -8.90 -5.87
C GLY A 85 -17.33 -7.76 -5.78
N ASP A 86 -16.95 -6.57 -6.28
CA ASP A 86 -17.80 -5.37 -6.37
C ASP A 86 -18.37 -4.85 -5.02
N LYS A 87 -17.72 -5.24 -3.92
CA LYS A 87 -18.05 -4.71 -2.60
C LYS A 87 -17.31 -3.40 -2.37
N SER A 88 -18.07 -2.36 -2.04
CA SER A 88 -17.50 -1.09 -1.61
C SER A 88 -16.95 -1.17 -0.19
N ARG A 89 -15.94 -0.36 0.11
CA ARG A 89 -15.41 -0.19 1.47
C ARG A 89 -14.99 1.25 1.72
N THR A 90 -15.00 1.65 2.97
CA THR A 90 -14.43 2.93 3.40
C THR A 90 -13.10 2.67 4.09
N VAL A 91 -12.09 3.47 3.78
CA VAL A 91 -10.79 3.45 4.46
C VAL A 91 -10.53 4.80 5.12
N GLY A 92 -9.81 4.79 6.23
CA GLY A 92 -9.36 6.01 6.90
C GLY A 92 -8.18 6.66 6.15
N VAL A 93 -8.03 7.96 6.36
CA VAL A 93 -6.95 8.79 5.83
C VAL A 93 -6.27 9.48 7.00
N ASP A 94 -4.97 9.30 7.15
CA ASP A 94 -4.22 10.04 8.18
C ASP A 94 -4.03 11.52 7.78
N HIS A 95 -3.72 12.37 8.78
CA HIS A 95 -3.59 13.81 8.60
C HIS A 95 -2.55 14.22 7.53
N GLN A 96 -1.44 13.48 7.38
CA GLN A 96 -0.41 13.81 6.39
C GLN A 96 -0.87 13.46 4.98
N THR A 97 -1.52 12.31 4.82
CA THR A 97 -2.13 11.91 3.55
C THR A 97 -3.25 12.88 3.15
N ALA A 98 -4.08 13.30 4.10
CA ALA A 98 -5.12 14.30 3.88
C ALA A 98 -4.54 15.65 3.43
N ALA A 99 -3.45 16.11 4.06
CA ALA A 99 -2.77 17.34 3.66
C ALA A 99 -2.17 17.27 2.24
N LEU A 100 -1.60 16.12 1.86
CA LEU A 100 -1.09 15.91 0.50
C LEU A 100 -2.22 15.87 -0.52
N LEU A 101 -3.34 15.19 -0.19
CA LEU A 101 -4.55 15.18 -1.01
C LEU A 101 -5.12 16.58 -1.19
N ALA A 102 -5.32 17.33 -0.11
CA ALA A 102 -5.83 18.71 -0.15
C ALA A 102 -4.96 19.59 -1.05
N ARG A 103 -3.64 19.52 -0.92
CA ARG A 103 -2.71 20.26 -1.79
C ARG A 103 -2.87 19.89 -3.27
N TRP A 104 -3.03 18.60 -3.57
CA TRP A 104 -3.26 18.18 -4.95
C TRP A 104 -4.63 18.62 -5.46
N LEU A 105 -5.69 18.51 -4.65
CA LEU A 105 -7.04 18.92 -5.03
C LEU A 105 -7.13 20.42 -5.32
N ASP A 106 -6.46 21.24 -4.51
CA ASP A 106 -6.36 22.68 -4.72
C ASP A 106 -5.64 22.99 -6.05
N HIS A 107 -4.45 22.41 -6.26
CA HIS A 107 -3.71 22.56 -7.51
C HIS A 107 -4.50 22.06 -8.73
N ARG A 108 -5.23 20.95 -8.58
CA ARG A 108 -6.07 20.33 -9.61
C ARG A 108 -7.22 21.25 -10.02
N ARG A 109 -7.78 22.07 -9.14
CA ARG A 109 -8.83 23.04 -9.50
C ARG A 109 -8.33 24.02 -10.56
N GLY A 110 -7.08 24.48 -10.42
CA GLY A 110 -6.41 25.34 -11.40
C GLY A 110 -6.14 24.70 -12.77
N LEU A 111 -6.32 23.37 -12.91
CA LEU A 111 -6.23 22.66 -14.19
C LEU A 111 -7.56 22.53 -14.93
N TRP A 112 -8.66 22.98 -14.31
CA TRP A 112 -10.02 22.98 -14.88
C TRP A 112 -10.41 21.62 -15.49
N PRO A 113 -10.21 20.51 -14.77
CA PRO A 113 -10.53 19.20 -15.30
C PRO A 113 -12.05 19.04 -15.40
N GLY A 114 -12.52 18.26 -16.37
CA GLY A 114 -13.94 17.99 -16.53
C GLY A 114 -14.59 17.40 -15.26
N ALA A 115 -15.89 17.60 -15.09
CA ALA A 115 -16.63 17.24 -13.87
C ALA A 115 -16.49 15.76 -13.46
N ARG A 116 -16.29 14.85 -14.42
CA ARG A 116 -16.10 13.41 -14.20
C ARG A 116 -14.63 12.96 -14.18
N ALA A 117 -13.69 13.91 -14.20
CA ALA A 117 -12.28 13.57 -14.15
C ALA A 117 -11.94 12.88 -12.82
N PRO A 118 -11.10 11.84 -12.82
CA PRO A 118 -10.65 11.22 -11.58
C PRO A 118 -9.95 12.23 -10.66
N VAL A 119 -9.85 11.88 -9.38
CA VAL A 119 -9.05 12.60 -8.38
C VAL A 119 -7.62 12.72 -8.89
N PHE A 120 -7.03 11.61 -9.30
CA PHE A 120 -5.71 11.58 -9.92
C PHE A 120 -5.83 11.60 -11.44
N CYS A 121 -5.89 12.81 -12.01
CA CYS A 121 -5.98 13.02 -13.45
C CYS A 121 -4.62 13.42 -14.07
N THR A 122 -4.54 13.37 -15.40
CA THR A 122 -3.46 14.01 -16.16
C THR A 122 -3.57 15.52 -16.04
N LEU A 123 -2.56 16.25 -16.53
CA LEU A 123 -2.59 17.72 -16.51
C LEU A 123 -3.69 18.31 -17.41
N HIS A 124 -4.23 17.51 -18.33
CA HIS A 124 -5.36 17.84 -19.19
C HIS A 124 -6.69 17.24 -18.68
N GLY A 125 -6.73 16.76 -17.43
CA GLY A 125 -7.95 16.20 -16.82
C GLY A 125 -8.31 14.76 -17.22
N GLY A 126 -7.50 14.10 -18.06
CA GLY A 126 -7.69 12.71 -18.47
C GLY A 126 -7.32 11.68 -17.39
N ARG A 127 -7.52 10.39 -17.68
CA ARG A 127 -7.13 9.29 -16.79
C ARG A 127 -5.61 9.12 -16.76
N VAL A 128 -5.04 8.92 -15.57
CA VAL A 128 -3.64 8.48 -15.43
C VAL A 128 -3.57 6.99 -15.69
N ASP A 129 -2.64 6.57 -16.55
CA ASP A 129 -2.44 5.16 -16.85
C ASP A 129 -1.69 4.41 -15.73
N ALA A 130 -2.03 3.15 -15.47
CA ALA A 130 -1.34 2.36 -14.46
C ALA A 130 0.13 2.10 -14.81
N SER A 131 0.48 1.99 -16.10
CA SER A 131 1.87 1.90 -16.59
C SER A 131 2.70 3.10 -16.17
N TYR A 132 2.13 4.31 -16.21
CA TYR A 132 2.82 5.52 -15.75
C TYR A 132 3.33 5.36 -14.32
N VAL A 133 2.46 4.89 -13.42
CA VAL A 133 2.84 4.67 -12.01
C VAL A 133 3.83 3.51 -11.87
N ARG A 134 3.67 2.43 -12.66
CA ARG A 134 4.60 1.29 -12.68
C ARG A 134 6.02 1.70 -13.09
N HIS A 135 6.18 2.65 -14.01
CA HIS A 135 7.48 3.19 -14.40
C HIS A 135 7.98 4.30 -13.46
N LEU A 136 7.06 5.08 -12.89
CA LEU A 136 7.37 6.16 -11.96
C LEU A 136 8.02 5.63 -10.68
N LEU A 137 7.42 4.61 -10.04
CA LEU A 137 7.85 4.15 -8.71
C LEU A 137 9.32 3.69 -8.66
N PRO A 138 9.83 2.84 -9.58
CA PRO A 138 11.24 2.47 -9.61
C PRO A 138 12.17 3.66 -9.87
N ARG A 139 11.75 4.63 -10.69
CA ARG A 139 12.53 5.84 -10.94
C ARG A 139 12.64 6.71 -9.69
N LEU A 140 11.57 6.83 -8.93
CA LEU A 140 11.56 7.54 -7.65
C LEU A 140 12.41 6.83 -6.60
N ALA A 141 12.35 5.49 -6.56
CA ALA A 141 13.15 4.68 -5.65
C ALA A 141 14.66 4.91 -5.87
N ARG A 142 15.12 4.84 -7.13
CA ARG A 142 16.52 5.15 -7.48
C ARG A 142 16.93 6.55 -7.05
N ARG A 143 16.05 7.54 -7.27
CA ARG A 143 16.32 8.92 -6.84
C ARG A 143 16.35 9.10 -5.32
N ALA A 144 15.59 8.28 -4.60
CA ALA A 144 15.53 8.29 -3.14
C ALA A 144 16.63 7.44 -2.47
N GLY A 145 17.51 6.78 -3.25
CA GLY A 145 18.52 5.87 -2.71
C GLY A 145 17.94 4.58 -2.13
N ILE A 146 16.80 4.12 -2.64
CA ILE A 146 16.14 2.90 -2.19
C ILE A 146 16.58 1.75 -3.10
N ASP A 147 17.36 0.82 -2.55
CA ASP A 147 17.90 -0.34 -3.29
C ASP A 147 16.84 -1.41 -3.53
N ARG A 148 15.80 -1.46 -2.69
CA ARG A 148 14.68 -2.38 -2.85
C ARG A 148 13.85 -2.00 -4.06
N ARG A 149 13.27 -3.00 -4.72
CA ARG A 149 12.30 -2.74 -5.77
C ARG A 149 11.04 -2.11 -5.17
N VAL A 150 10.55 -1.07 -5.85
CA VAL A 150 9.36 -0.32 -5.42
C VAL A 150 8.28 -0.42 -6.48
N HIS A 151 7.08 -0.81 -6.05
CA HIS A 151 5.90 -0.97 -6.87
C HIS A 151 4.64 -0.82 -6.01
N ALA A 152 3.48 -0.58 -6.64
CA ALA A 152 2.25 -0.27 -5.92
C ALA A 152 1.81 -1.38 -4.95
N HIS A 153 2.05 -2.66 -5.31
CA HIS A 153 1.73 -3.76 -4.41
C HIS A 153 2.66 -3.80 -3.18
N GLY A 154 3.94 -3.46 -3.35
CA GLY A 154 4.90 -3.31 -2.25
C GLY A 154 4.53 -2.21 -1.25
N LEU A 155 4.00 -1.08 -1.73
CA LEU A 155 3.47 -0.02 -0.84
C LEU A 155 2.29 -0.52 0.00
N ARG A 156 1.41 -1.31 -0.61
CA ARG A 156 0.29 -1.94 0.11
C ARG A 156 0.76 -3.03 1.08
N HIS A 157 1.80 -3.80 0.74
CA HIS A 157 2.42 -4.73 1.69
C HIS A 157 3.04 -3.99 2.88
N THR A 158 3.68 -2.86 2.60
CA THR A 158 4.27 -1.98 3.63
C THR A 158 3.20 -1.52 4.62
N TYR A 159 2.06 -1.02 4.11
CA TYR A 159 0.93 -0.64 4.94
C TYR A 159 0.39 -1.78 5.81
N ALA A 160 0.20 -2.97 5.22
CA ALA A 160 -0.29 -4.12 5.97
C ALA A 160 0.69 -4.57 7.06
N ALA A 161 2.00 -4.51 6.77
CA ALA A 161 3.03 -4.82 7.74
C ALA A 161 3.11 -3.78 8.86
N GLU A 162 2.91 -2.49 8.56
CA GLU A 162 2.79 -1.41 9.55
C GLU A 162 1.62 -1.66 10.49
N LEU A 163 0.40 -1.86 9.96
CA LEU A 163 -0.77 -2.15 10.79
C LEU A 163 -0.56 -3.38 11.68
N ALA A 164 0.10 -4.42 11.16
CA ALA A 164 0.44 -5.60 11.96
C ALA A 164 1.44 -5.26 13.08
N ARG A 165 2.51 -4.51 12.80
CA ARG A 165 3.48 -4.06 13.82
C ARG A 165 2.84 -3.16 14.87
N GLU A 166 1.90 -2.32 14.47
CA GLU A 166 1.06 -1.47 15.33
C GLU A 166 0.02 -2.27 16.13
N ARG A 167 -0.03 -3.60 15.96
CA ARG A 167 -0.96 -4.52 16.62
C ARG A 167 -2.43 -4.18 16.33
N ALA A 168 -2.72 -3.64 15.15
CA ALA A 168 -4.08 -3.41 14.71
C ALA A 168 -4.86 -4.75 14.67
N PRO A 169 -6.11 -4.78 15.15
CA PRO A 169 -6.93 -5.98 15.10
C PRO A 169 -7.04 -6.52 13.66
N ILE A 170 -6.95 -7.85 13.49
CA ILE A 170 -6.93 -8.48 12.15
C ILE A 170 -8.18 -8.17 11.32
N ASN A 171 -9.34 -7.93 11.96
CA ASN A 171 -10.56 -7.46 11.29
C ASN A 171 -10.39 -6.05 10.72
N VAL A 172 -9.72 -5.14 11.42
CA VAL A 172 -9.39 -3.80 10.92
C VAL A 172 -8.47 -3.90 9.71
N ILE A 173 -7.43 -4.74 9.79
CA ILE A 173 -6.50 -4.98 8.66
C ILE A 173 -7.25 -5.57 7.46
N ARG A 174 -8.13 -6.57 7.69
CA ARG A 174 -8.97 -7.17 6.64
C ARG A 174 -9.81 -6.10 5.95
N ASP A 175 -10.47 -5.24 6.72
CA ASP A 175 -11.39 -4.23 6.21
C ASP A 175 -10.64 -3.14 5.45
N ALA A 176 -9.53 -2.63 5.98
CA ALA A 176 -8.67 -1.66 5.29
C ALA A 176 -8.17 -2.21 3.93
N LEU A 177 -7.76 -3.47 3.91
CA LEU A 177 -7.28 -4.14 2.70
C LEU A 177 -8.45 -4.58 1.78
N GLY A 178 -9.69 -4.67 2.27
CA GLY A 178 -10.80 -5.21 1.49
C GLY A 178 -10.59 -6.69 1.12
N HIS A 179 -10.15 -7.49 2.09
CA HIS A 179 -10.02 -8.93 1.94
C HIS A 179 -11.35 -9.64 2.25
N THR A 180 -11.67 -10.68 1.50
CA THR A 180 -12.98 -11.35 1.56
C THR A 180 -13.18 -12.18 2.83
N SER A 181 -12.11 -12.53 3.55
CA SER A 181 -12.20 -13.25 4.81
C SER A 181 -10.97 -13.01 5.69
N LEU A 182 -11.09 -13.35 6.98
CA LEU A 182 -9.97 -13.32 7.91
C LEU A 182 -8.87 -14.30 7.50
N ALA A 183 -9.22 -15.48 6.97
CA ALA A 183 -8.24 -16.46 6.47
C ALA A 183 -7.39 -15.93 5.29
N VAL A 184 -7.97 -15.09 4.43
CA VAL A 184 -7.19 -14.40 3.37
C VAL A 184 -6.21 -13.41 3.99
N THR A 185 -6.65 -12.66 5.00
CA THR A 185 -5.81 -11.68 5.69
C THR A 185 -4.69 -12.34 6.48
N ASP A 186 -4.98 -13.42 7.20
CA ASP A 186 -3.99 -14.17 7.96
C ASP A 186 -2.90 -14.79 7.06
N ARG A 187 -3.27 -15.44 5.94
CA ARG A 187 -2.28 -15.92 4.96
C ARG A 187 -1.46 -14.77 4.39
N TYR A 188 -2.11 -13.65 4.07
CA TYR A 188 -1.43 -12.46 3.56
C TYR A 188 -0.43 -11.91 4.58
N LEU A 189 -0.82 -11.77 5.86
CA LEU A 189 0.06 -11.30 6.94
C LEU A 189 1.21 -12.26 7.22
N ARG A 190 1.02 -13.58 7.09
CA ARG A 190 2.14 -14.54 7.18
C ARG A 190 3.15 -14.37 6.06
N ASP A 191 2.68 -14.02 4.86
CA ASP A 191 3.55 -13.73 3.71
C ASP A 191 4.26 -12.38 3.86
N VAL A 192 3.59 -11.34 4.40
CA VAL A 192 4.14 -9.97 4.46
C VAL A 192 4.85 -9.63 5.77
N ALA A 193 4.37 -10.13 6.90
CA ALA A 193 4.87 -9.79 8.23
C ALA A 193 5.22 -11.04 9.06
N PRO A 194 6.06 -11.97 8.57
CA PRO A 194 6.42 -13.17 9.31
C PRO A 194 7.13 -12.88 10.64
N MET A 195 7.79 -11.72 10.73
CA MET A 195 8.51 -11.26 11.94
C MET A 195 7.58 -10.96 13.12
N HIS A 196 6.29 -10.69 12.88
CA HIS A 196 5.37 -10.30 13.95
C HIS A 196 5.20 -11.39 15.02
N VAL A 197 5.21 -12.67 14.61
CA VAL A 197 5.16 -13.80 15.56
C VAL A 197 6.40 -13.81 16.45
N ILE A 198 7.59 -13.63 15.86
CA ILE A 198 8.86 -13.63 16.58
C ILE A 198 8.94 -12.44 17.54
N GLU A 199 8.60 -11.24 17.07
CA GLU A 199 8.59 -10.01 17.88
C GLU A 199 7.59 -10.09 19.03
N THR A 200 6.39 -10.60 18.77
CA THR A 200 5.37 -10.80 19.80
C THR A 200 5.87 -11.75 20.88
N MET A 201 6.48 -12.87 20.50
CA MET A 201 7.02 -13.83 21.47
C MET A 201 8.21 -13.25 22.25
N ARG A 202 9.09 -12.48 21.61
CA ARG A 202 10.21 -11.78 22.28
C ARG A 202 9.75 -10.72 23.27
N ALA A 203 8.63 -10.05 22.98
CA ALA A 203 8.09 -9.00 23.84
C ALA A 203 7.38 -9.54 25.09
N ARG A 204 7.12 -10.86 25.16
CA ARG A 204 6.55 -11.49 26.36
C ARG A 204 7.57 -11.40 27.49
N ARG A 205 7.21 -10.68 28.54
CA ARG A 205 7.94 -10.71 29.81
C ARG A 205 7.19 -11.60 30.78
N TRP A 206 7.94 -12.31 31.60
CA TRP A 206 7.43 -12.99 32.79
C TRP A 206 8.14 -12.37 33.98
N GLU A 207 7.37 -11.74 34.88
CA GLU A 207 7.88 -11.28 36.17
C GLU A 207 7.75 -12.41 37.20
N GLY A 208 8.86 -12.72 37.89
CA GLY A 208 8.90 -13.77 38.92
C GLY A 208 9.86 -14.93 38.66
N ALA A 209 10.88 -14.75 37.81
CA ALA A 209 12.04 -15.65 37.71
C ALA A 209 13.26 -15.00 38.34
#